data_AF-A0A920TWC4-F1
#
_entry.id   AF-A0A920TWC4-F1
#
_cell.length_a   1.000
_cell.length_b   1.000
_cell.length_c   1.000
_cell.angle_alpha   90.00
_cell.angle_beta   90.00
_cell.angle_gamma   90.00
#
_symmetry.space_group_name_H-M   'P 1'
#
loop_
_entity.id
_entity.type
_entity.pdbx_description
1 polymer ?
#
loop_
_entity_poly.entity_id
_entity_poly.type
_entity_poly.pdbx_seq_one_letter_code
_entity_poly.pdbx_strand_id
1 'polypeptide(L)' 'MTEDTTSDTLVPAAPTEPAVIQPTPAPPLKPAWPEAPDFSLPSAQGSQVELSSYKGDKHTILVFYRAYW' A
#
# COMPACT_ATOMS: atom_id res chain seq x y z
N MET A 1 -43.85 3.32 52.74
CA MET A 1 -44.61 2.62 51.70
C MET A 1 -44.97 3.69 50.69
N THR A 2 -44.11 3.88 49.68
CA THR A 2 -44.26 3.37 48.29
C THR A 2 -45.30 4.25 47.56
N GLU A 3 -45.08 4.89 46.41
CA GLU A 3 -44.27 4.53 45.25
C GLU A 3 -43.83 5.78 44.46
N ASP A 4 -42.58 5.69 44.01
CA ASP A 4 -41.93 6.43 42.94
C ASP A 4 -42.55 6.02 41.60
N THR A 5 -42.97 6.95 40.73
CA THR A 5 -43.19 6.65 39.29
C THR A 5 -43.09 7.93 38.44
N THR A 6 -41.86 8.16 37.96
CA THR A 6 -41.52 8.41 36.55
C THR A 6 -42.49 9.25 35.72
N SER A 7 -42.25 10.57 35.67
CA SER A 7 -42.56 11.36 34.47
C SER A 7 -41.37 11.27 33.53
N ASP A 8 -41.44 10.28 32.65
CA ASP A 8 -40.61 10.16 31.44
C ASP A 8 -40.80 11.41 30.58
N THR A 9 -39.94 12.40 30.79
CA THR A 9 -39.84 13.56 29.88
C THR A 9 -38.70 13.27 28.94
N LEU A 10 -39.07 12.70 27.78
CA LEU A 10 -38.20 12.49 26.62
C LEU A 10 -37.49 13.80 26.28
N VAL A 11 -36.18 13.86 26.57
CA VAL A 11 -35.30 14.90 26.06
C VAL A 11 -35.28 14.77 24.53
N PRO A 12 -35.65 15.81 23.76
CA PRO A 12 -35.56 15.73 22.31
C PRO A 12 -34.10 15.57 21.91
N ALA A 13 -33.82 14.55 21.09
CA ALA A 13 -32.50 14.29 20.52
C ALA A 13 -31.97 15.57 19.86
N ALA A 14 -30.84 16.08 20.34
CA ALA A 14 -30.10 17.12 19.66
C ALA A 14 -29.82 16.67 18.21
N PRO A 15 -29.87 17.55 17.21
CA PRO A 15 -29.53 17.18 15.84
C PRO A 15 -28.08 16.67 15.84
N THR A 16 -27.89 15.38 15.56
CA THR A 16 -26.57 14.83 15.27
C THR A 16 -26.00 15.60 14.08
N GLU A 17 -25.03 16.45 14.35
CA GLU A 17 -24.26 17.15 13.31
C GLU A 17 -23.73 16.09 12.33
N PRO A 18 -23.99 16.22 11.01
CA PRO A 18 -23.42 15.28 10.06
C PRO A 18 -21.91 15.36 10.16
N ALA A 19 -21.27 14.24 10.50
CA ALA A 19 -19.82 14.14 10.51
C ALA A 19 -19.30 14.61 9.14
N VAL A 20 -18.59 15.75 9.13
CA VAL A 20 -17.90 16.24 7.93
C VAL A 20 -16.87 15.17 7.57
N ILE A 21 -17.14 14.41 6.51
CA ILE A 21 -16.20 13.44 5.96
C ILE A 21 -15.07 14.25 5.35
N GLN A 22 -14.04 14.55 6.13
CA GLN A 22 -12.82 15.15 5.60
C GLN A 22 -12.16 14.13 4.67
N PRO A 23 -11.75 14.52 3.45
CA PRO A 23 -10.98 13.64 2.59
C PRO A 23 -9.71 13.23 3.32
N THR A 24 -9.48 11.92 3.45
CA THR A 24 -8.22 11.39 3.97
C THR A 24 -7.07 11.99 3.14
N PRO A 25 -6.03 12.57 3.77
CA PRO A 25 -4.86 13.06 3.06
C PRO A 25 -4.31 11.98 2.14
N ALA A 26 -3.99 12.34 0.90
CA ALA A 26 -3.39 11.42 -0.04
C ALA A 26 -2.11 10.82 0.56
N PRO A 27 -1.86 9.51 0.39
CA PRO A 27 -0.64 8.89 0.89
C PRO A 27 0.58 9.65 0.32
N PRO A 28 1.68 9.75 1.10
CA PRO A 28 2.88 10.41 0.63
C PRO A 28 3.33 9.77 -0.70
N LEU A 29 3.71 10.63 -1.65
CA LEU A 29 4.26 10.20 -2.94
C LEU A 29 5.37 9.17 -2.68
N LYS A 30 5.20 7.98 -3.26
CA LYS A 30 6.22 6.92 -3.21
C LYS A 30 7.55 7.55 -3.67
N PRO A 31 8.67 7.30 -2.96
CA PRO A 31 9.98 7.73 -3.42
C PRO A 31 10.16 7.32 -4.88
N ALA A 32 10.54 8.27 -5.74
CA ALA A 32 10.90 7.96 -7.11
C ALA A 32 12.19 7.12 -7.06
N TRP A 33 12.05 5.81 -7.16
CA TRP A 33 13.19 4.92 -7.28
C TRP A 33 13.84 5.16 -8.66
N PRO A 34 15.17 5.28 -8.73
CA PRO A 34 15.85 5.39 -10.01
C PRO A 34 15.61 4.13 -10.85
N GLU A 35 15.70 4.27 -12.17
CA GLU A 35 15.61 3.14 -13.08
C GLU A 35 16.73 2.12 -12.79
N ALA A 36 16.40 0.83 -12.91
CA ALA A 36 17.38 -0.23 -12.73
C ALA A 36 18.49 -0.13 -13.78
N PRO A 37 19.78 -0.23 -13.39
CA PRO A 37 20.90 -0.27 -14.33
C PRO A 37 20.78 -1.47 -15.28
N ASP A 38 21.11 -1.26 -16.55
CA ASP A 38 21.15 -2.36 -17.50
C ASP A 38 22.38 -3.26 -17.24
N PHE A 39 22.24 -4.54 -17.57
CA PHE A 39 23.33 -5.51 -17.51
C PHE A 39 23.25 -6.45 -18.70
N SER A 40 24.38 -7.00 -19.11
CA SER A 40 24.48 -8.04 -20.13
C SER A 40 25.43 -9.11 -19.59
N LEU A 41 24.89 -10.27 -19.20
CA LEU A 41 25.61 -11.35 -18.53
C LEU A 41 25.31 -12.70 -19.17
N PRO A 42 26.27 -13.63 -19.21
CA PRO A 42 25.99 -15.00 -19.63
C PRO A 42 25.13 -15.71 -18.59
N SER A 43 24.13 -16.46 -19.05
CA SER A 43 23.35 -17.37 -18.22
C SER A 43 24.15 -18.63 -17.90
N ALA A 44 23.66 -19.41 -16.92
CA ALA A 44 24.22 -20.72 -16.62
C ALA A 44 24.12 -21.70 -17.81
N GLN A 45 23.23 -21.46 -18.77
CA GLN A 45 23.07 -22.24 -19.99
C GLN A 45 23.94 -21.72 -21.15
N GLY A 46 24.74 -20.67 -20.92
CA GLY A 46 25.62 -20.06 -21.93
C GLY A 46 24.91 -19.11 -22.90
N SER A 47 23.63 -18.79 -22.69
CA SER A 47 22.92 -17.77 -23.47
C SER A 47 23.16 -16.38 -22.89
N GLN A 48 23.18 -15.34 -23.72
CA GLN A 48 23.28 -13.95 -23.23
C GLN A 48 21.94 -13.51 -22.62
N VAL A 49 21.98 -12.86 -21.45
CA VAL A 49 20.82 -12.30 -20.76
C VAL A 49 21.02 -10.80 -20.53
N GLU A 50 20.05 -10.00 -20.94
CA GLU A 50 20.06 -8.55 -20.81
C GLU A 50 18.82 -8.04 -20.06
N LEU A 51 18.99 -7.08 -19.15
CA LEU A 51 17.84 -6.55 -18.40
C LEU A 51 16.87 -5.79 -19.31
N SER A 52 17.41 -5.04 -20.27
CA SER A 52 16.64 -4.32 -21.29
C SER A 52 15.65 -5.20 -22.05
N SER A 53 15.97 -6.48 -22.27
CA SER A 53 15.08 -7.45 -22.94
C SER A 53 13.80 -7.75 -22.15
N TYR A 54 13.74 -7.44 -20.85
CA TYR A 54 12.57 -7.65 -20.00
C TYR A 54 11.80 -6.37 -19.69
N LYS A 55 12.31 -5.19 -20.07
CA LYS A 55 11.65 -3.92 -19.81
C LYS A 55 10.31 -3.86 -20.54
N GLY A 56 9.23 -3.63 -19.79
CA GLY A 56 7.86 -3.49 -20.33
C GLY A 56 7.15 -4.80 -20.67
N ASP A 57 7.83 -5.95 -20.61
CA ASP A 57 7.22 -7.27 -20.85
C ASP A 57 6.70 -7.89 -19.54
N LYS A 58 7.56 -7.96 -18.52
CA LYS A 58 7.22 -8.59 -17.24
C LYS A 58 8.01 -7.98 -16.08
N HIS A 59 7.49 -8.19 -14.86
CA HIS A 59 8.27 -7.91 -13.66
C HIS A 59 9.48 -8.85 -13.58
N THR A 60 10.65 -8.27 -13.37
CA THR A 60 11.92 -9.00 -13.27
C THR A 60 12.46 -8.88 -11.85
N ILE A 61 12.87 -10.01 -11.27
CA ILE A 61 13.48 -10.08 -9.95
C ILE A 61 14.94 -10.53 -10.13
N LEU A 62 15.89 -9.76 -9.59
CA LEU A 62 17.31 -10.08 -9.63
C LEU A 62 17.78 -10.51 -8.24
N VAL A 63 18.35 -11.71 -8.13
CA VAL A 63 18.83 -12.29 -6.87
C VAL A 63 20.35 -12.41 -6.93
N PHE A 64 21.05 -11.64 -6.10
CA PHE A 64 22.48 -11.80 -5.88
C PHE A 64 22.72 -12.75 -4.71
N TYR A 65 23.50 -13.79 -4.93
CA TYR A 65 23.94 -14.70 -3.88
C TYR A 65 25.43 -15.01 -4.03
N ARG A 66 26.11 -15.22 -2.90
CA ARG A 66 27.51 -15.63 -2.90
C ARG A 66 27.55 -17.14 -3.08
N ALA A 67 28.10 -17.59 -4.19
CA ALA A 67 28.41 -18.99 -4.35
C ALA A 67 29.71 -19.31 -3.59
N TYR A 68 29.70 -20.45 -2.91
CA TYR A 68 30.91 -21.08 -2.37
C TYR A 68 31.14 -22.32 -3.20
N TRP A 69 32.36 -22.46 -3.70
CA TRP A 69 32.84 -23.57 -4.51
C TRP A 69 34.11 -24.12 -3.87
#